data_AF-A0A7X9JYC7-F1
#
_entry.id   AF-A0A7X9JYC7-F1
#
_cell.length_a   1.000
_cell.length_b   1.000
_cell.length_c   1.000
_cell.angle_alpha   90.00
_cell.angle_beta   90.00
_cell.angle_gamma   90.00
#
_symmetry.space_group_name_H-M   'P 1'
#
loop_
_entity.id
_entity.type
_entity.pdbx_description
1 polymer ?
#
loop_
_entity_poly.entity_id
_entity_poly.type
_entity_poly.pdbx_seq_one_letter_code
_entity_poly.pdbx_strand_id
1 'polypeptide(L)'
;MTKDTLYSDSLVEIKSDSILFRRYSFFERDRLVLFSDIEKIVVKKATIWNGKFRFHGTGDFKTWFPKDFQRYKRDKIFVAYIRYKWWRIGFTVEDSDTAIKIFQEKGLIKESFA
;
A
#
# COMPACT_ATOMS: atom_id res chain seq x y z
N MET A 1 14.31 -15.75 14.03
CA MET A 1 14.63 -14.31 13.92
C MET A 1 14.93 -14.01 12.46
N THR A 2 13.91 -13.77 11.64
CA THR A 2 14.11 -13.47 10.21
C THR A 2 14.32 -11.97 10.06
N LYS A 3 15.59 -11.61 9.97
CA LYS A 3 16.17 -10.26 9.98
C LYS A 3 15.96 -9.52 8.64
N ASP A 4 14.80 -9.68 8.02
CA ASP A 4 14.58 -9.30 6.62
C ASP A 4 13.39 -8.34 6.42
N THR A 5 12.91 -7.77 7.53
CA THR A 5 11.91 -6.70 7.54
C THR A 5 12.61 -5.37 7.31
N LEU A 6 12.31 -4.73 6.18
CA LEU A 6 12.86 -3.43 5.77
C LEU A 6 12.08 -2.27 6.39
N TYR A 7 10.78 -2.47 6.64
CA TYR A 7 9.89 -1.49 7.23
C TYR A 7 8.70 -2.20 7.87
N SER A 8 8.21 -1.71 9.01
CA SER A 8 6.96 -2.18 9.59
C SER A 8 6.30 -1.05 10.36
N ASP A 9 4.98 -0.96 10.21
CA ASP A 9 4.11 -0.12 11.01
C ASP A 9 2.84 -0.87 11.43
N SER A 10 1.85 -0.13 11.94
CA SER A 10 0.57 -0.70 12.38
C SER A 10 -0.33 -1.23 11.24
N LEU A 11 -0.04 -0.86 9.97
CA LEU A 11 -0.84 -1.17 8.79
C LEU A 11 -0.15 -2.16 7.85
N VAL A 12 1.18 -2.09 7.73
CA VAL A 12 1.95 -2.90 6.79
C VAL A 12 3.27 -3.38 7.39
N GLU A 13 3.79 -4.46 6.82
CA GLU A 13 5.16 -4.92 7.02
C GLU A 13 5.77 -5.19 5.64
N ILE A 14 6.86 -4.50 5.31
CA ILE A 14 7.60 -4.64 4.06
C ILE A 14 8.86 -5.44 4.34
N LYS A 15 9.00 -6.55 3.62
CA LYS A 15 10.18 -7.43 3.66
C LYS A 15 11.00 -7.26 2.39
N SER A 16 12.09 -8.01 2.29
CA SER A 16 12.95 -8.04 1.10
C SER A 16 12.23 -8.44 -0.19
N ASP A 17 11.18 -9.25 -0.11
CA ASP A 17 10.50 -9.88 -1.25
C ASP A 17 8.97 -9.67 -1.26
N SER A 18 8.40 -9.05 -0.23
CA SER A 18 6.96 -9.07 0.00
C SER A 18 6.44 -7.90 0.84
N ILE A 19 5.13 -7.68 0.77
CA ILE A 19 4.37 -6.76 1.62
C ILE A 19 3.29 -7.57 2.32
N LEU A 20 3.25 -7.51 3.65
CA LEU A 20 2.14 -7.95 4.47
C LEU A 20 1.24 -6.75 4.76
N PHE A 21 0.00 -6.78 4.28
CA PHE A 21 -1.04 -5.83 4.65
C PHE A 21 -1.77 -6.36 5.88
N ARG A 22 -1.63 -5.66 7.01
CA ARG A 22 -2.30 -6.02 8.26
C ARG A 22 -3.78 -5.64 8.16
N ARG A 23 -4.66 -6.49 8.70
CA ARG A 23 -6.12 -6.23 8.78
C ARG A 23 -6.75 -5.82 7.43
N TYR A 24 -6.32 -6.50 6.37
CA TYR A 24 -6.72 -6.16 5.00
C TYR A 24 -8.17 -6.54 4.67
N SER A 25 -8.65 -7.68 5.18
CA SER A 25 -10.01 -8.13 4.90
C SER A 25 -11.04 -7.50 5.85
N PHE A 26 -12.32 -7.58 5.46
CA PHE A 26 -13.44 -7.23 6.34
C PHE A 26 -13.42 -7.97 7.68
N PHE A 27 -12.83 -9.18 7.71
CA PHE A 27 -12.61 -9.99 8.92
C PHE A 27 -11.22 -9.78 9.53
N GLU A 28 -10.57 -8.65 9.25
CA GLU A 28 -9.25 -8.27 9.77
C GLU A 28 -8.15 -9.31 9.49
N ARG A 29 -8.31 -10.12 8.43
CA ARG A 29 -7.26 -11.04 8.00
C ARG A 29 -6.14 -10.28 7.29
N ASP A 30 -4.92 -10.63 7.64
CA ASP A 30 -3.73 -10.14 6.96
C ASP A 30 -3.64 -10.70 5.54
N ARG A 31 -2.98 -9.96 4.66
CA ARG A 31 -2.74 -10.37 3.27
C ARG A 31 -1.27 -10.19 2.93
N LEU A 32 -0.59 -11.29 2.65
CA LEU A 32 0.77 -11.27 2.11
C LEU A 32 0.72 -11.17 0.58
N VAL A 33 1.54 -10.30 0.01
CA VAL A 33 1.72 -10.12 -1.44
C VAL A 33 3.20 -10.11 -1.76
N LEU A 34 3.64 -10.97 -2.68
CA LEU A 34 5.02 -11.00 -3.15
C LEU A 34 5.26 -9.85 -4.13
N PHE A 35 6.45 -9.27 -4.12
CA PHE A 35 6.85 -8.25 -5.09
C PHE A 35 6.81 -8.74 -6.53
N SER A 36 7.06 -10.04 -6.76
CA SER A 36 6.91 -10.68 -8.07
C SER A 36 5.48 -10.57 -8.62
N ASP A 37 4.48 -10.53 -7.74
CA ASP A 37 3.07 -10.42 -8.10
C ASP A 37 2.65 -8.96 -8.31
N ILE A 38 3.50 -8.00 -7.95
CA ILE A 38 3.23 -6.57 -8.13
C ILE A 38 3.80 -6.14 -9.49
N GLU A 39 2.93 -5.55 -10.31
CA GLU A 39 3.32 -4.95 -11.59
C GLU A 39 3.99 -3.59 -11.37
N LYS A 40 3.36 -2.75 -10.55
CA LYS A 40 3.83 -1.42 -10.18
C LYS A 40 3.08 -0.89 -8.96
N ILE A 41 3.68 0.08 -8.29
CA ILE A 41 3.07 0.87 -7.22
C ILE A 41 3.00 2.32 -7.68
N VAL A 42 1.80 2.90 -7.59
CA VAL A 42 1.56 4.32 -7.88
C VAL A 42 1.34 5.06 -6.57
N VAL A 43 2.04 6.18 -6.40
CA VAL A 43 1.90 7.05 -5.23
C VAL A 43 1.04 8.25 -5.61
N LYS A 44 0.00 8.53 -4.81
CA LYS A 44 -0.87 9.68 -4.97
C LYS A 44 -0.82 10.54 -3.72
N LYS A 45 -0.88 11.87 -3.89
CA LYS A 45 -1.06 12.79 -2.75
C LYS A 45 -2.41 12.52 -2.08
N ALA A 46 -2.42 12.48 -0.76
CA ALA A 46 -3.65 12.37 0.03
C ALA A 46 -4.40 13.71 0.01
N THR A 47 -5.13 13.97 -1.07
CA THR A 47 -6.06 15.10 -1.18
C THR A 47 -7.48 14.64 -0.84
N ILE A 48 -8.37 15.59 -0.51
CA ILE A 48 -9.79 15.31 -0.26
C ILE A 48 -10.40 14.53 -1.45
N TRP A 49 -10.08 14.96 -2.68
CA TRP A 49 -10.51 14.33 -3.93
C TRP A 49 -9.94 12.92 -4.18
N ASN A 50 -8.75 12.60 -3.65
CA ASN A 50 -8.11 11.29 -3.78
C ASN A 50 -8.50 10.30 -2.67
N GLY A 51 -9.42 10.65 -1.77
CA GLY A 51 -9.94 9.73 -0.76
C GLY A 51 -9.29 9.84 0.62
N LYS A 52 -8.74 11.01 0.99
CA LYS A 52 -8.21 11.29 2.34
C LYS A 52 -9.19 10.94 3.49
N PHE A 53 -10.50 11.02 3.23
CA PHE A 53 -11.57 10.69 4.18
C PHE A 53 -12.27 9.35 3.92
N ARG A 54 -11.74 8.48 3.04
CA ARG A 54 -12.38 7.19 2.76
C ARG A 54 -11.96 6.15 3.81
N PHE A 55 -12.86 5.85 4.75
CA PHE A 55 -12.60 4.98 5.89
C PHE A 55 -12.46 3.48 5.54
N HIS A 56 -13.16 3.00 4.50
CA HIS A 56 -13.09 1.60 4.04
C HIS A 56 -13.65 1.46 2.61
N GLY A 57 -13.30 0.37 1.92
CA GLY A 57 -13.94 -0.04 0.66
C GLY A 57 -13.38 0.58 -0.62
N THR A 58 -14.05 0.28 -1.73
CA THR A 58 -13.65 0.71 -3.08
C THR A 58 -14.42 1.98 -3.47
N GLY A 59 -13.76 2.94 -4.13
CA GLY A 59 -14.48 4.04 -4.80
C GLY A 59 -14.74 3.77 -6.29
N ASP A 60 -14.06 2.79 -6.86
CA ASP A 60 -14.03 2.46 -8.29
C ASP A 60 -14.29 0.97 -8.55
N PHE A 61 -14.70 0.21 -7.52
CA PHE A 61 -14.87 -1.26 -7.51
C PHE A 61 -13.59 -2.07 -7.81
N LYS A 62 -12.45 -1.41 -8.05
CA LYS A 62 -11.19 -2.04 -8.45
C LYS A 62 -10.13 -1.93 -7.37
N THR A 63 -10.12 -0.84 -6.61
CA THR A 63 -9.10 -0.55 -5.60
C THR A 63 -9.63 -0.84 -4.21
N TRP A 64 -9.05 -1.85 -3.56
CA TRP A 64 -9.43 -2.30 -2.23
C TRP A 64 -8.45 -1.76 -1.20
N PHE A 65 -8.99 -1.18 -0.13
CA PHE A 65 -8.20 -0.55 0.91
C PHE A 65 -8.29 -1.35 2.22
N PRO A 66 -7.17 -1.60 2.93
CA PRO A 66 -7.23 -2.05 4.30
C PRO A 66 -7.88 -0.97 5.16
N LYS A 67 -8.38 -1.41 6.31
CA LYS A 67 -8.98 -0.54 7.32
C LYS A 67 -7.88 0.33 7.93
N ASP A 68 -7.99 1.65 7.76
CA ASP A 68 -7.08 2.64 8.35
C ASP A 68 -7.89 3.76 8.98
N PHE A 69 -8.07 3.69 10.31
CA PHE A 69 -8.81 4.69 11.08
C PHE A 69 -8.07 6.03 11.18
N GLN A 70 -6.77 6.05 10.91
CA GLN A 70 -5.93 7.24 10.95
C GLN A 70 -5.61 7.77 9.54
N ARG A 71 -6.35 7.33 8.52
CA ARG A 71 -6.12 7.74 7.11
C ARG A 71 -6.10 9.25 6.90
N TYR A 72 -6.83 10.01 7.72
CA TYR A 72 -6.84 11.48 7.67
C TYR A 72 -5.49 12.13 8.03
N LYS A 73 -4.64 11.43 8.80
CA LYS A 73 -3.27 11.86 9.16
C LYS A 73 -2.23 11.50 8.11
N ARG A 74 -2.59 10.69 7.11
CA ARG A 74 -1.66 10.20 6.08
C ARG A 74 -1.48 11.26 5.01
N ASP A 75 -0.25 11.40 4.54
CA ASP A 75 0.19 12.37 3.53
C ASP A 75 0.11 11.80 2.11
N LYS A 76 0.28 10.48 1.95
CA LYS A 76 0.28 9.78 0.66
C LYS A 76 -0.57 8.51 0.69
N ILE A 77 -1.07 8.15 -0.48
CA ILE A 77 -1.82 6.92 -0.74
C ILE A 77 -1.06 6.13 -1.80
N PHE A 78 -0.80 4.86 -1.52
CA PHE A 78 -0.15 3.94 -2.43
C PHE A 78 -1.20 3.07 -3.11
N VAL A 79 -0.99 2.73 -4.37
CA VAL A 79 -1.84 1.80 -5.11
C VAL A 79 -0.96 0.77 -5.79
N ALA A 80 -0.96 -0.46 -5.27
CA ALA A 80 -0.29 -1.60 -5.88
C ALA A 80 -1.19 -2.25 -6.94
N TYR A 81 -0.66 -2.34 -8.15
CA TYR A 81 -1.26 -3.03 -9.29
C TYR A 81 -0.75 -4.47 -9.27
N ILE A 82 -1.66 -5.43 -9.13
CA ILE A 82 -1.31 -6.85 -9.03
C ILE A 82 -1.36 -7.47 -10.43
N ARG A 83 -0.29 -8.17 -10.83
CA ARG A 83 -0.16 -8.80 -12.15
C ARG A 83 -1.32 -9.75 -12.41
N TYR A 84 -1.87 -9.66 -13.62
CA TYR A 84 -2.95 -10.53 -14.10
C TYR A 84 -4.22 -10.53 -13.22
N LYS A 85 -4.39 -9.52 -12.35
CA LYS A 85 -5.60 -9.33 -11.54
C LYS A 85 -6.26 -8.01 -11.93
N TRP A 86 -7.59 -8.04 -11.98
CA TRP A 86 -8.39 -6.86 -12.28
C TRP A 86 -8.49 -5.89 -11.10
N TRP A 87 -8.21 -6.38 -9.89
CA TRP A 87 -8.23 -5.64 -8.64
C TRP A 87 -6.85 -5.11 -8.24
N ARG A 88 -6.84 -4.08 -7.41
CA ARG A 88 -5.66 -3.34 -6.92
C ARG A 88 -5.73 -3.21 -5.42
N ILE A 89 -4.57 -3.03 -4.79
CA ILE A 89 -4.47 -2.77 -3.35
C ILE A 89 -4.13 -1.29 -3.16
N GLY A 90 -5.08 -0.52 -2.64
CA GLY A 90 -4.80 0.80 -2.13
C GLY A 90 -4.34 0.69 -0.67
N PHE A 91 -3.27 1.35 -0.26
CA PHE A 91 -2.80 1.31 1.12
C PHE A 91 -2.13 2.63 1.54
N THR A 92 -1.92 2.74 2.84
CA THR A 92 -1.30 3.87 3.51
C THR A 92 -0.25 3.33 4.47
N VAL A 93 0.73 4.16 4.80
CA VAL A 93 1.82 3.85 5.72
C VAL A 93 2.03 5.02 6.67
N GLU A 94 2.67 4.77 7.81
CA GLU A 94 3.02 5.80 8.79
C GLU A 94 4.14 6.73 8.30
N ASP A 95 5.19 6.19 7.70
CA ASP A 95 6.29 6.95 7.08
C ASP A 95 6.32 6.71 5.57
N SER A 96 5.81 7.68 4.82
CA SER A 96 5.66 7.57 3.38
C SER A 96 6.98 7.72 2.63
N ASP A 97 7.94 8.49 3.16
CA ASP A 97 9.22 8.74 2.51
C ASP A 97 10.10 7.49 2.57
N THR A 98 10.15 6.83 3.73
CA THR A 98 10.84 5.55 3.90
C THR A 98 10.25 4.47 2.99
N ALA A 99 8.92 4.35 2.95
CA ALA A 99 8.25 3.36 2.08
C ALA A 99 8.49 3.61 0.59
N ILE A 100 8.47 4.88 0.15
CA ILE A 100 8.77 5.24 -1.25
C ILE A 100 10.19 4.83 -1.61
N LYS A 101 11.17 5.14 -0.77
CA LYS A 101 12.57 4.79 -1.02
C LYS A 101 12.73 3.28 -1.20
N ILE A 102 12.14 2.48 -0.31
CA ILE A 102 12.18 1.01 -0.40
C ILE A 102 11.57 0.53 -1.73
N PHE A 103 10.40 1.04 -2.11
CA PHE A 103 9.74 0.59 -3.34
C PHE A 103 10.43 1.09 -4.63
N GLN A 104 11.13 2.23 -4.58
CA GLN A 104 12.01 2.68 -5.66
C GLN A 104 13.22 1.76 -5.81
N GLU A 105 13.89 1.41 -4.71
CA GLU A 105 15.02 0.46 -4.70
C GLU A 105 14.62 -0.93 -5.22
N LYS A 106 13.37 -1.34 -4.95
CA LYS A 106 12.79 -2.59 -5.49
C LYS A 106 12.28 -2.48 -6.93
N GLY A 107 12.38 -1.31 -7.56
CA GLY A 107 11.93 -1.06 -8.93
C GLY A 107 10.40 -1.11 -9.12
N LEU A 108 9.63 -1.05 -8.03
CA LEU A 108 8.16 -1.11 -8.03
C LEU A 108 7.54 0.28 -8.25
N ILE A 109 8.23 1.34 -7.83
CA ILE A 109 7.90 2.72 -8.19
C ILE A 109 8.92 3.19 -9.23
N LYS A 110 8.44 3.46 -10.44
CA LYS A 110 9.23 4.18 -11.46
C LYS A 110 8.91 5.66 -11.30
N GLU A 111 9.92 6.51 -11.10
CA GLU A 111 9.71 7.95 -10.97
C GLU A 111 8.95 8.51 -12.17
N SER A 112 7.82 9.17 -11.89
CA SER A 112 7.49 10.49 -12.42
C SER A 112 6.17 10.94 -11.80
N PHE A 113 6.27 11.97 -10.96
CA PHE A 113 5.14 12.80 -10.61
C PHE A 113 4.72 13.56 -11.87
N ALA A 114 3.43 13.45 -12.21
CA ALA A 114 2.70 14.50 -12.92
C ALA A 114 1.70 15.09 -11.93
#